data_AF-A0A956UC56-F1
#
_entry.id   AF-A0A956UC56-F1
#
_cell.length_a   1.000
_cell.length_b   1.000
_cell.length_c   1.000
_cell.angle_alpha   90.00
_cell.angle_beta   90.00
_cell.angle_gamma   90.00
#
_symmetry.space_group_name_H-M   'P 1'
#
loop_
_entity.id
_entity.type
_entity.pdbx_description
1 polymer ?
#
loop_
_entity_poly.entity_id
_entity_poly.type
_entity_poly.pdbx_seq_one_letter_code
_entity_poly.pdbx_strand_id
1 'polypeptide(L)' 'MTKKTETAASHLFGIDVSHHQGAIDWAKVKAAGVNYCFMKASEGSTYKDSRFDFN' A
#
# COMPACT_ATOMS: atom_id res chain seq x y z
N MET A 1 -1.05 8.62 40.72
CA MET A 1 -0.05 8.22 39.70
C MET A 1 -0.80 7.94 38.40
N THR A 2 -1.03 8.97 37.58
CA THR A 2 -1.71 8.82 36.30
C THR A 2 -0.65 8.40 35.28
N LYS A 3 -0.63 7.14 34.88
CA LYS A 3 0.21 6.69 33.75
C LYS A 3 -0.37 7.33 32.50
N LYS A 4 0.33 8.32 31.95
CA LYS A 4 0.09 8.83 30.60
C LYS A 4 0.47 7.69 29.67
N THR A 5 -0.51 6.97 29.15
CA THR A 5 -0.27 5.91 28.17
C THR A 5 0.24 6.60 26.92
N GLU A 6 1.55 6.57 26.68
CA GLU A 6 2.10 6.89 25.38
C GLU A 6 1.51 5.87 24.41
N THR A 7 0.60 6.35 23.55
CA THR A 7 0.24 5.62 22.34
C THR A 7 1.54 5.46 21.57
N ALA A 8 2.17 4.28 21.63
CA ALA A 8 3.19 3.91 20.66
C ALA A 8 2.62 4.28 19.30
N ALA A 9 3.28 5.17 18.55
CA ALA A 9 2.77 5.66 17.28
C ALA A 9 2.34 4.43 16.47
N SER A 10 1.03 4.27 16.25
CA SER A 10 0.52 3.11 15.53
C SER A 10 0.95 3.30 14.09
N HIS A 11 2.03 2.65 13.69
CA HIS A 11 2.50 2.73 12.32
C HIS A 11 1.41 2.13 11.43
N LEU A 12 0.95 2.90 10.46
CA LEU A 12 0.03 2.39 9.45
C LEU A 12 0.76 1.32 8.65
N PHE A 13 0.15 0.15 8.51
CA PHE A 13 0.67 -0.90 7.67
C PHE A 13 0.34 -0.58 6.21
N GLY A 14 1.37 -0.52 5.36
CA GLY A 14 1.21 -0.25 3.93
C GLY A 14 1.98 -1.25 3.08
N ILE A 15 1.65 -1.28 1.79
CA ILE A 15 2.28 -2.16 0.79
C ILE A 15 2.76 -1.34 -0.41
N ASP A 16 3.69 -1.89 -1.19
CA ASP A 16 4.02 -1.39 -2.52
C ASP A 16 3.59 -2.38 -3.61
N VAL A 17 3.04 -1.88 -4.70
CA VAL A 17 2.50 -2.71 -5.79
C VAL A 17 2.87 -2.16 -7.16
N SER A 18 2.86 -3.05 -8.14
CA SER A 18 3.18 -2.78 -9.55
C SER A 18 2.44 -3.79 -10.44
N HIS A 19 2.66 -3.74 -11.75
CA HIS A 19 2.16 -4.74 -12.68
C HIS A 19 2.58 -6.18 -12.35
N HIS A 20 3.67 -6.40 -11.60
CA HIS A 20 4.15 -7.73 -11.23
C HIS A 20 3.15 -8.52 -10.37
N GLN A 21 2.28 -7.84 -9.63
CA GLN A 21 1.23 -8.48 -8.83
C GLN A 21 0.02 -8.92 -9.67
N GLY A 22 -0.09 -8.49 -10.92
CA GLY A 22 -1.25 -8.77 -11.76
C GLY A 22 -2.52 -8.04 -11.26
N ALA A 23 -3.66 -8.74 -11.29
CA ALA A 23 -4.92 -8.19 -10.76
C ALA A 23 -4.97 -8.36 -9.23
N ILE A 24 -5.19 -7.26 -8.51
CA ILE A 24 -5.21 -7.25 -7.05
C ILE A 24 -6.65 -7.32 -6.54
N ASP A 25 -6.92 -8.23 -5.61
CA ASP A 25 -8.16 -8.27 -4.85
C ASP A 25 -8.07 -7.29 -3.67
N TRP A 26 -8.46 -6.04 -3.91
CA TRP A 26 -8.37 -4.97 -2.92
C TRP A 26 -9.24 -5.21 -1.67
N ALA A 27 -10.32 -5.98 -1.79
CA ALA A 27 -11.14 -6.35 -0.64
C ALA A 27 -10.37 -7.27 0.31
N LYS A 28 -9.64 -8.27 -0.22
CA LYS A 28 -8.74 -9.12 0.58
C LYS A 28 -7.58 -8.33 1.17
N VAL A 29 -6.98 -7.42 0.40
CA VAL A 29 -5.89 -6.54 0.89
C VAL A 29 -6.37 -5.70 2.08
N LYS A 30 -7.57 -5.10 1.98
CA LYS A 30 -8.16 -4.34 3.08
C LYS A 30 -8.45 -5.21 4.30
N ALA A 31 -8.99 -6.42 4.09
CA ALA A 31 -9.26 -7.38 5.16
C ALA A 31 -7.98 -7.85 5.86
N ALA A 32 -6.83 -7.86 5.17
CA ALA A 32 -5.52 -8.17 5.73
C ALA A 32 -4.90 -7.03 6.56
N GLY A 33 -5.61 -5.90 6.73
CA GLY A 33 -5.17 -4.80 7.58
C GLY A 33 -4.30 -3.75 6.89
N VAL A 34 -4.18 -3.79 5.56
CA VAL A 34 -3.45 -2.76 4.80
C VAL A 34 -4.21 -1.43 4.86
N ASN A 35 -3.49 -0.37 5.19
CA ASN A 35 -4.01 0.98 5.38
C ASN A 35 -3.78 1.88 4.16
N TYR A 36 -2.63 1.73 3.49
CA TYR A 36 -2.27 2.50 2.30
C TYR A 36 -1.41 1.65 1.36
N CYS A 37 -1.27 2.10 0.11
CA CYS A 37 -0.29 1.53 -0.79
C CYS A 37 0.47 2.62 -1.57
N PHE A 38 1.70 2.29 -1.95
CA PHE A 38 2.42 2.97 -3.01
C PHE A 38 2.29 2.15 -4.29
N MET A 39 2.05 2.83 -5.40
CA MET A 39 1.87 2.18 -6.69
C MET A 39 2.92 2.67 -7.67
N LYS A 40 3.62 1.73 -8.30
CA LYS A 40 4.56 2.06 -9.37
C LYS A 40 3.78 2.64 -10.55
N ALA A 41 4.13 3.85 -10.95
CA ALA A 41 3.55 4.52 -12.11
C ALA A 41 4.38 4.30 -13.39
N SER A 42 5.70 4.37 -13.28
CA SER A 42 6.63 4.31 -14.42
C SER A 42 8.02 3.81 -14.02
N GLU A 43 8.83 3.46 -15.01
CA GLU A 43 10.26 3.12 -14.85
C GLU A 43 11.09 3.74 -15.98
N GLY A 44 12.20 4.39 -15.62
CA GLY A 44 13.02 5.12 -16.58
C GLY A 44 12.21 6.21 -17.32
N SER A 45 12.54 6.42 -18.59
CA SER A 45 11.89 7.45 -19.43
C SER A 45 10.80 6.92 -20.34
N THR A 46 10.64 5.60 -20.48
CA THR A 46 9.79 4.99 -21.52
C THR A 46 8.76 4.00 -20.99
N TYR A 47 8.97 3.41 -19.81
CA TYR A 47 8.07 2.38 -19.32
C TYR A 47 6.98 2.99 -18.42
N LYS A 48 5.71 2.71 -18.74
CA LYS A 48 4.56 2.97 -17.89
C LYS A 48 4.05 1.65 -17.33
N ASP A 49 3.76 1.62 -16.03
CA ASP A 49 3.24 0.43 -15.39
C ASP A 49 1.82 0.14 -15.89
N SER A 50 1.65 -1.04 -16.50
CA SER A 50 0.38 -1.43 -17.15
C SER A 50 -0.82 -1.58 -16.20
N ARG A 51 -0.59 -1.56 -14.87
CA ARG A 51 -1.65 -1.70 -13.86
C ARG A 51 -1.93 -0.42 -13.07
N PHE A 52 -1.18 0.66 -13.31
CA PHE A 52 -1.33 1.90 -12.54
C PHE A 52 -2.75 2.49 -12.61
N ASP A 53 -3.36 2.55 -13.79
CA ASP A 53 -4.71 3.12 -13.95
C ASP A 53 -5.84 2.22 -13.43
N PHE A 54 -5.56 0.92 -13.23
CA PHE A 54 -6.54 -0.05 -12.76
C PHE A 54 -6.56 -0.19 -11.23
N ASN A 55 -5.40 0.06 -10.60
CA ASN A 55 -5.20 -0.09 -9.16
C ASN A 55 -5.61 1.18 -8.40
#